data_AF-A0A8H5D252-F1
#
_entry.id   AF-A0A8H5D252-F1
#
_cell.length_a   1.000
_cell.length_b   1.000
_cell.length_c   1.000
_cell.angle_alpha   90.00
_cell.angle_beta   90.00
_cell.angle_gamma   90.00
#
_symmetry.space_group_name_H-M   'P 1'
#
loop_
_entity.id
_entity.type
_entity.pdbx_description
1 polymer ?
#
loop_
_entity_poly.entity_id
_entity_poly.type
_entity_poly.pdbx_seq_one_letter_code
_entity_poly.pdbx_strand_id
1 'polypeptide(L)'
;MIPNELTSNDYLDISGKRNVDINYRNARCHRIHWECSSHPQPSTKIPFPEKTHGFFYYHLLQNAPLFAGGMRFRVCSSNDIRTFQDGHDLLRRNGFPWEISNWDFLLLEKYRSLSDKLVEAGAIHPGTLELCSTLASQAQLRHPPFNPIVYSLKQPFAMLIGKGLTRIWVADKKKLAPVQLRNDIIRPLIRKDTLEPEEVHAKRMSSSF
;
A
#
# COMPACT_ATOMS: atom_id res chain seq x y z
N MET A 1 11.82 -1.77 -12.21
CA MET A 1 12.66 -1.57 -13.42
C MET A 1 12.07 -0.43 -14.24
N ILE A 2 12.85 0.20 -15.11
CA ILE A 2 12.36 1.30 -15.97
C ILE A 2 11.60 0.69 -17.13
N PRO A 3 10.33 1.07 -17.40
CA PRO A 3 9.52 0.44 -18.45
C PRO A 3 10.21 0.36 -19.82
N ASN A 4 10.93 1.42 -20.20
CA ASN A 4 11.61 1.51 -21.49
C ASN A 4 12.95 0.74 -21.55
N GLU A 5 13.40 0.16 -20.44
CA GLU A 5 14.61 -0.68 -20.36
C GLU A 5 14.29 -2.17 -20.16
N LEU A 6 13.01 -2.54 -20.13
CA LEU A 6 12.60 -3.92 -19.93
C LEU A 6 12.95 -4.79 -21.14
N THR A 7 13.40 -6.01 -20.87
CA THR A 7 13.74 -7.02 -21.86
C THR A 7 12.97 -8.32 -21.60
N SER A 8 12.94 -9.24 -22.57
CA SER A 8 12.30 -10.55 -22.39
C SER A 8 12.93 -11.39 -21.26
N ASN A 9 14.16 -11.08 -20.81
CA ASN A 9 14.79 -11.74 -19.65
C ASN A 9 14.20 -11.27 -18.31
N ASP A 10 13.52 -10.12 -18.30
CA ASP A 10 12.85 -9.59 -17.11
C ASP A 10 11.43 -10.17 -16.93
N TYR A 11 10.98 -11.01 -17.87
CA TYR A 11 9.70 -11.68 -17.80
C TYR A 11 9.71 -12.78 -16.74
N LEU A 12 8.72 -12.74 -15.85
CA LEU A 12 8.59 -13.67 -14.74
C LEU A 12 7.19 -14.28 -14.72
N ASP A 13 7.12 -15.60 -14.58
CA ASP A 13 5.91 -16.28 -14.14
C ASP A 13 5.92 -16.41 -12.62
N ILE A 14 4.96 -15.74 -11.97
CA ILE A 14 4.80 -15.75 -10.52
C ILE A 14 3.51 -16.46 -10.09
N SER A 15 2.78 -17.09 -11.02
CA SER A 15 1.50 -17.78 -10.80
C SER A 15 1.59 -18.82 -9.68
N GLY A 16 0.63 -18.82 -8.76
CA GLY A 16 0.52 -19.80 -7.68
C GLY A 16 1.64 -19.74 -6.63
N LYS A 17 2.66 -18.88 -6.79
CA LYS A 17 3.77 -18.77 -5.84
C LYS A 17 3.32 -17.98 -4.60
N ARG A 18 3.78 -18.37 -3.41
CA ARG A 18 3.55 -17.59 -2.17
C ARG A 18 4.58 -16.48 -1.97
N ASN A 19 5.76 -16.66 -2.58
CA ASN A 19 6.87 -15.74 -2.51
C ASN A 19 7.62 -15.79 -3.82
N VAL A 20 8.10 -14.64 -4.27
CA VAL A 20 9.06 -14.54 -5.36
C VAL A 20 10.23 -13.66 -4.95
N ASP A 21 11.33 -13.83 -5.65
CA ASP A 21 12.52 -13.00 -5.51
C ASP A 21 12.59 -12.06 -6.71
N ILE A 22 12.98 -10.83 -6.47
CA ILE A 22 13.27 -9.84 -7.49
C ILE A 22 14.80 -9.72 -7.58
N ASN A 23 15.33 -9.88 -8.78
CA ASN A 23 16.73 -9.63 -9.09
C ASN A 23 16.79 -8.44 -10.05
N TYR A 24 17.52 -7.40 -9.68
CA TYR A 24 17.71 -6.22 -10.53
C TYR A 24 19.10 -5.63 -10.32
N ARG A 25 19.93 -5.58 -11.38
CA ARG A 25 21.31 -5.03 -11.34
C ARG A 25 22.11 -5.49 -10.11
N ASN A 26 22.12 -6.81 -9.86
CA ASN A 26 22.75 -7.49 -8.71
C ASN A 26 22.15 -7.20 -7.33
N ALA A 27 21.09 -6.39 -7.23
CA ALA A 27 20.28 -6.33 -6.02
C ALA A 27 19.25 -7.46 -6.02
N ARG A 28 19.29 -8.27 -4.97
CA ARG A 28 18.30 -9.32 -4.73
C ARG A 28 17.37 -8.90 -3.60
N CYS A 29 16.09 -8.91 -3.86
CA CYS A 29 15.05 -8.69 -2.87
C CYS A 29 14.17 -9.93 -2.76
N HIS A 30 14.12 -10.52 -1.56
CA HIS A 30 13.45 -11.79 -1.34
C HIS A 30 12.05 -11.63 -0.74
N ARG A 31 11.24 -12.69 -0.87
CA ARG A 31 9.95 -12.83 -0.16
C ARG A 31 8.93 -11.75 -0.54
N ILE A 32 8.91 -11.41 -1.81
CA ILE A 32 7.85 -10.58 -2.40
C ILE A 32 6.59 -11.44 -2.47
N HIS A 33 5.50 -10.93 -1.91
CA HIS A 33 4.23 -11.64 -1.84
C HIS A 33 3.11 -10.72 -2.31
N TRP A 34 2.02 -11.32 -2.76
CA TRP A 34 0.83 -10.59 -3.17
C TRP A 34 0.14 -9.94 -1.97
N GLU A 35 -0.39 -10.76 -1.06
CA GLU A 35 -1.09 -10.32 0.14
C GLU A 35 -0.93 -11.34 1.28
N CYS A 36 -1.24 -10.89 2.50
CA CYS A 36 -1.41 -11.74 3.67
C CYS A 36 -2.90 -11.87 4.01
N SER A 37 -3.32 -13.05 4.48
CA SER A 37 -4.69 -13.27 4.95
C SER A 37 -5.01 -12.37 6.14
N SER A 38 -6.25 -11.88 6.14
CA SER A 38 -6.71 -10.90 7.12
C SER A 38 -6.92 -11.52 8.50
N HIS A 39 -7.35 -12.79 8.59
CA HIS A 39 -7.70 -13.54 9.82
C HIS A 39 -7.72 -15.08 9.54
N PRO A 40 -7.54 -15.96 10.55
CA PRO A 40 -6.92 -15.77 11.88
C PRO A 40 -5.41 -16.04 11.86
N GLN A 41 -4.70 -15.60 12.89
CA GLN A 41 -3.25 -15.73 13.00
C GLN A 41 -2.74 -17.18 12.99
N PRO A 42 -1.51 -17.42 12.48
CA PRO A 42 -0.61 -16.44 11.88
C PRO A 42 -1.09 -16.01 10.48
N SER A 43 -0.86 -14.74 10.13
CA SER A 43 -1.22 -14.22 8.81
C SER A 43 -0.51 -15.05 7.72
N THR A 44 -1.28 -15.79 6.93
CA THR A 44 -0.75 -16.66 5.90
C THR A 44 -0.57 -15.90 4.59
N LYS A 45 0.58 -16.08 3.93
CA LYS A 45 0.81 -15.52 2.60
C LYS A 45 -0.13 -16.17 1.60
N ILE A 46 -0.92 -15.35 0.93
CA ILE A 46 -1.82 -15.76 -0.12
C ILE A 46 -0.99 -15.94 -1.40
N PRO A 47 -1.10 -17.09 -2.10
CA PRO A 47 -0.46 -17.27 -3.40
C PRO A 47 -0.84 -16.16 -4.38
N PHE A 48 0.09 -15.76 -5.25
CA PHE A 48 -0.24 -14.95 -6.42
C PHE A 48 -1.35 -15.63 -7.23
N PRO A 49 -2.29 -14.87 -7.83
CA PRO A 49 -3.34 -15.43 -8.67
C PRO A 49 -2.76 -16.28 -9.81
N GLU A 50 -3.56 -17.23 -10.30
CA GLU A 50 -3.21 -17.97 -11.50
C GLU A 50 -3.05 -17.03 -12.71
N LYS A 51 -2.18 -17.43 -13.65
CA LYS A 51 -1.86 -16.64 -14.86
C LYS A 51 -1.27 -15.25 -14.54
N THR A 52 -0.50 -15.16 -13.46
CA THR A 52 0.25 -13.95 -13.11
C THR A 52 1.66 -14.06 -13.67
N HIS A 53 1.82 -13.69 -14.94
CA HIS A 53 3.11 -13.64 -15.61
C HIS A 53 3.33 -12.31 -16.33
N GLY A 54 4.55 -11.77 -16.29
CA GLY A 54 4.82 -10.42 -16.77
C GLY A 54 6.04 -9.77 -16.13
N PHE A 55 5.99 -8.45 -15.91
CA PHE A 55 7.17 -7.64 -15.60
C PHE A 55 7.00 -6.78 -14.35
N PHE A 56 8.07 -6.67 -13.55
CA PHE A 56 8.16 -5.64 -12.52
C PHE A 56 8.60 -4.30 -13.10
N TYR A 57 7.87 -3.24 -12.82
CA TYR A 57 8.19 -1.90 -13.33
C TYR A 57 7.94 -0.83 -12.28
N TYR A 58 8.70 0.26 -12.35
CA TYR A 58 8.46 1.42 -11.50
C TYR A 58 7.39 2.30 -12.16
N HIS A 59 6.42 2.72 -11.37
CA HIS A 59 5.33 3.56 -11.79
C HIS A 59 5.26 4.81 -10.91
N LEU A 60 5.21 5.97 -11.54
CA LEU A 60 4.85 7.24 -10.92
C LEU A 60 3.87 7.93 -11.87
N LEU A 61 2.67 8.22 -11.39
CA LEU A 61 1.67 8.92 -12.19
C LEU A 61 2.16 10.32 -12.54
N GLN A 62 1.90 10.76 -13.78
CA GLN A 62 2.26 12.11 -14.22
C GLN A 62 1.65 13.16 -13.28
N ASN A 63 2.47 14.13 -12.86
CA ASN A 63 2.11 15.20 -11.91
C ASN A 63 1.80 14.73 -10.47
N ALA A 64 1.92 13.43 -10.15
CA ALA A 64 1.83 12.99 -8.77
C ALA A 64 3.06 13.42 -7.96
N PRO A 65 2.93 13.61 -6.63
CA PRO A 65 4.08 13.82 -5.77
C PRO A 65 5.07 12.64 -5.83
N LEU A 66 6.37 12.90 -5.68
CA LEU A 66 7.41 11.87 -5.78
C LEU A 66 7.15 10.67 -4.84
N PHE A 67 6.63 10.91 -3.64
CA PHE A 67 6.32 9.86 -2.67
C PHE A 67 5.19 8.92 -3.09
N ALA A 68 4.42 9.26 -4.13
CA ALA A 68 3.26 8.49 -4.60
C ALA A 68 3.63 7.39 -5.61
N GLY A 69 4.90 7.27 -5.96
CA GLY A 69 5.40 6.23 -6.84
C GLY A 69 5.68 4.92 -6.10
N GLY A 70 5.90 3.87 -6.88
CA GLY A 70 6.25 2.56 -6.39
C GLY A 70 6.49 1.57 -7.51
N MET A 71 6.95 0.39 -7.13
CA MET A 71 7.13 -0.73 -8.05
C MET A 71 5.87 -1.59 -8.11
N ARG A 72 5.40 -1.87 -9.32
CA ARG A 72 4.23 -2.68 -9.62
C ARG A 72 4.61 -3.91 -10.43
N PHE A 73 3.67 -4.83 -10.57
CA PHE A 73 3.77 -5.97 -11.47
C PHE A 73 2.71 -5.85 -12.56
N ARG A 74 3.14 -5.83 -13.81
CA ARG A 74 2.25 -5.79 -14.97
C ARG A 74 2.11 -7.19 -15.56
N VAL A 75 0.90 -7.73 -15.54
CA VAL A 75 0.53 -9.00 -16.15
C VAL A 75 0.40 -8.80 -17.66
N CYS A 76 1.14 -9.60 -18.43
CA CYS A 76 1.24 -9.52 -19.89
C CYS A 76 0.91 -10.88 -20.51
N SER A 77 0.48 -10.91 -21.77
CA SER A 77 0.12 -12.17 -22.44
C SER A 77 1.32 -13.03 -22.87
N SER A 78 2.51 -12.44 -22.97
CA SER A 78 3.74 -13.15 -23.34
C SER A 78 4.99 -12.41 -22.83
N ASN A 79 6.17 -12.99 -23.07
CA ASN A 79 7.46 -12.38 -22.77
C ASN A 79 7.92 -11.32 -23.81
N ASP A 80 7.11 -11.06 -24.82
CA ASP A 80 7.33 -9.97 -25.77
C ASP A 80 7.02 -8.63 -25.11
N ILE A 81 8.00 -7.73 -25.10
CA ILE A 81 7.89 -6.40 -24.48
C ILE A 81 6.75 -5.57 -25.09
N ARG A 82 6.37 -5.82 -26.34
CA ARG A 82 5.24 -5.13 -26.99
C ARG A 82 3.92 -5.37 -26.24
N THR A 83 3.78 -6.52 -25.58
CA THR A 83 2.59 -6.85 -24.79
C THR A 83 2.52 -6.11 -23.45
N PHE A 84 3.57 -5.37 -23.06
CA PHE A 84 3.57 -4.57 -21.84
C PHE A 84 2.53 -3.44 -21.89
N GLN A 85 2.36 -2.80 -23.04
CA GLN A 85 1.39 -1.70 -23.19
C GLN A 85 -0.05 -2.19 -23.03
N ASP A 86 -0.35 -3.37 -23.58
CA ASP A 86 -1.68 -4.00 -23.52
C ASP A 86 -1.91 -4.79 -22.22
N GLY A 87 -0.87 -4.93 -21.40
CA GLY A 87 -0.95 -5.58 -20.10
C GLY A 87 -1.77 -4.80 -19.07
N HIS A 88 -2.05 -5.43 -17.94
CA HIS A 88 -2.74 -4.81 -16.81
C HIS A 88 -1.97 -4.99 -15.52
N ASP A 89 -2.19 -4.11 -14.55
CA ASP A 89 -1.52 -4.24 -13.24
C ASP A 89 -2.12 -5.43 -12.48
N LEU A 90 -1.26 -6.21 -11.83
CA LEU A 90 -1.69 -7.16 -10.80
C LEU A 90 -2.46 -6.37 -9.75
N LEU A 91 -3.70 -6.77 -9.46
CA LEU A 91 -4.55 -6.10 -8.48
C LEU A 91 -4.47 -6.78 -7.12
N ARG A 92 -4.59 -5.98 -6.07
CA ARG A 92 -4.94 -6.41 -4.71
C ARG A 92 -6.42 -6.81 -4.66
N ARG A 93 -6.83 -7.54 -3.61
CA ARG A 93 -8.24 -7.92 -3.38
C ARG A 93 -9.18 -6.73 -3.24
N ASN A 94 -8.65 -5.57 -2.88
CA ASN A 94 -9.41 -4.32 -2.81
C ASN A 94 -9.58 -3.64 -4.18
N GLY A 95 -9.10 -4.25 -5.28
CA GLY A 95 -9.22 -3.74 -6.65
C GLY A 95 -8.18 -2.69 -7.05
N PHE A 96 -7.27 -2.30 -6.14
CA PHE A 96 -6.20 -1.36 -6.46
C PHE A 96 -4.96 -2.11 -6.97
N PRO A 97 -4.11 -1.48 -7.80
CA PRO A 97 -2.83 -2.05 -8.21
C PRO A 97 -2.00 -2.51 -7.00
N TRP A 98 -1.41 -3.69 -7.12
CA TRP A 98 -0.40 -4.18 -6.20
C TRP A 98 0.88 -3.37 -6.40
N GLU A 99 1.47 -2.94 -5.29
CA GLU A 99 2.60 -2.03 -5.29
C GLU A 99 3.49 -2.28 -4.07
N ILE A 100 4.81 -2.16 -4.28
CA ILE A 100 5.83 -1.86 -3.28
C ILE A 100 6.09 -0.35 -3.39
N SER A 101 5.57 0.41 -2.43
CA SER A 101 5.58 1.87 -2.47
C SER A 101 6.95 2.46 -2.13
N ASN A 102 7.15 3.75 -2.41
CA ASN A 102 8.33 4.47 -1.94
C ASN A 102 8.48 4.50 -0.41
N TRP A 103 7.39 4.32 0.34
CA TRP A 103 7.41 4.16 1.79
C TRP A 103 7.95 2.80 2.20
N ASP A 104 7.64 1.75 1.44
CA ASP A 104 8.22 0.42 1.64
C ASP A 104 9.73 0.45 1.38
N PHE A 105 10.16 1.07 0.27
CA PHE A 105 11.58 1.26 -0.06
C PHE A 105 12.34 2.00 1.04
N LEU A 106 11.73 3.02 1.65
CA LEU A 106 12.34 3.78 2.74
C LEU A 106 12.41 2.99 4.05
N LEU A 107 11.29 2.41 4.50
CA LEU A 107 11.11 1.98 5.88
C LEU A 107 11.37 0.49 6.11
N LEU A 108 11.50 -0.33 5.05
CA LEU A 108 11.75 -1.76 5.17
C LEU A 108 13.13 -2.12 4.62
N GLU A 109 14.03 -2.53 5.51
CA GLU A 109 15.43 -2.83 5.20
C GLU A 109 15.61 -3.82 4.04
N LYS A 110 14.73 -4.82 3.92
CA LYS A 110 14.79 -5.81 2.84
C LYS A 110 14.71 -5.22 1.43
N TYR A 111 14.27 -3.98 1.29
CA TYR A 111 14.16 -3.29 0.00
C TYR A 111 15.33 -2.33 -0.28
N ARG A 112 16.24 -2.09 0.67
CA ARG A 112 17.30 -1.08 0.55
C ARG A 112 18.19 -1.28 -0.67
N SER A 113 18.74 -2.48 -0.84
CA SER A 113 19.60 -2.78 -1.99
C SER A 113 18.88 -2.58 -3.33
N LEU A 114 17.60 -2.94 -3.39
CA LEU A 114 16.78 -2.75 -4.58
C LEU A 114 16.47 -1.27 -4.84
N SER A 115 16.14 -0.50 -3.79
CA SER A 115 15.90 0.95 -3.94
C SER A 115 17.15 1.69 -4.39
N ASP A 116 18.32 1.34 -3.86
CA ASP A 116 19.59 1.95 -4.27
C ASP A 116 19.83 1.73 -5.76
N LYS A 117 19.61 0.50 -6.27
CA LYS A 117 19.73 0.21 -7.71
C LYS A 117 18.69 0.90 -8.57
N LEU A 118 17.48 1.12 -8.05
CA LEU A 118 16.45 1.88 -8.76
C LEU A 118 16.78 3.39 -8.81
N VAL A 119 17.43 3.93 -7.77
CA VAL A 119 17.94 5.32 -7.77
C VAL A 119 19.13 5.45 -8.73
N GLU A 120 20.12 4.54 -8.67
CA GLU A 120 21.27 4.51 -9.59
C GLU A 120 20.82 4.40 -11.05
N ALA A 121 19.75 3.64 -11.33
CA ALA A 121 19.19 3.52 -12.66
C ALA A 121 18.40 4.75 -13.13
N GLY A 122 18.04 5.68 -12.23
CA GLY A 122 17.18 6.81 -12.55
C GLY A 122 15.69 6.48 -12.57
N ALA A 123 15.28 5.29 -12.12
CA ALA A 123 13.88 4.91 -11.98
C ALA A 123 13.21 5.69 -10.84
N ILE A 124 13.94 5.90 -9.74
CA ILE A 124 13.53 6.71 -8.59
C ILE A 124 14.39 7.98 -8.57
N HIS A 125 13.75 9.15 -8.53
CA HIS A 125 14.47 10.41 -8.35
C HIS A 125 15.15 10.44 -6.96
N PRO A 126 16.42 10.85 -6.81
CA PRO A 126 17.13 10.81 -5.52
C PRO A 126 16.40 11.50 -4.37
N GLY A 127 15.82 12.68 -4.61
CA GLY A 127 15.02 13.41 -3.61
C GLY A 127 13.70 12.73 -3.20
N THR A 128 13.32 11.60 -3.80
CA THR A 128 12.10 10.87 -3.46
C THR A 128 12.18 10.25 -2.07
N LEU A 129 13.27 9.53 -1.79
CA LEU A 129 13.46 8.86 -0.50
C LEU A 129 13.74 9.87 0.62
N GLU A 130 14.42 10.97 0.30
CA GLU A 130 14.60 12.11 1.21
C GLU A 130 13.24 12.73 1.60
N LEU A 131 12.39 13.03 0.62
CA LEU A 131 11.04 13.54 0.87
C LEU A 131 10.22 12.58 1.72
N CYS A 132 10.23 11.28 1.39
CA CYS A 132 9.55 10.27 2.20
C CYS A 132 10.10 10.25 3.63
N SER A 133 11.41 10.38 3.82
CA SER A 133 12.07 10.41 5.12
C SER A 133 11.65 11.61 5.97
N THR A 134 11.62 12.81 5.37
CA THR A 134 11.12 14.03 6.04
C THR A 134 9.67 13.87 6.48
N LEU A 135 8.79 13.43 5.58
CA LEU A 135 7.36 13.25 5.88
C LEU A 135 7.13 12.15 6.92
N ALA A 136 7.86 11.03 6.83
CA ALA A 136 7.79 9.94 7.79
C ALA A 136 8.24 10.40 9.19
N SER A 137 9.32 11.17 9.27
CA SER A 137 9.84 11.70 10.54
C SER A 137 8.85 12.67 11.19
N GLN A 138 8.28 13.60 10.42
CA GLN A 138 7.26 14.54 10.91
C GLN A 138 5.99 13.84 11.39
N ALA A 139 5.57 12.79 10.68
CA ALA A 139 4.40 11.97 11.03
C ALA A 139 4.72 10.87 12.05
N GLN A 140 5.96 10.75 12.52
CA GLN A 140 6.44 9.73 13.45
C GLN A 140 6.14 8.29 12.97
N LEU A 141 6.22 8.05 11.66
CA LEU A 141 6.00 6.74 11.06
C LEU A 141 7.16 5.80 11.34
N ARG A 142 6.85 4.64 11.91
CA ARG A 142 7.81 3.54 12.13
C ARG A 142 7.71 2.41 11.10
N HIS A 143 6.60 2.37 10.37
CA HIS A 143 6.30 1.35 9.37
C HIS A 143 5.63 2.00 8.17
N PRO A 144 5.74 1.40 6.97
CA PRO A 144 5.00 1.85 5.80
C PRO A 144 3.50 1.98 6.13
N PRO A 145 2.84 3.05 5.66
CA PRO A 145 1.40 3.21 5.84
C PRO A 145 0.62 2.02 5.27
N PHE A 146 0.00 1.23 6.16
CA PHE A 146 -0.90 0.15 5.72
C PHE A 146 -2.19 0.69 5.11
N ASN A 147 -2.64 1.86 5.57
CA ASN A 147 -3.81 2.55 5.05
C ASN A 147 -3.46 3.38 3.80
N PRO A 148 -4.40 3.59 2.87
CA PRO A 148 -4.18 4.40 1.68
C PRO A 148 -3.68 5.82 2.00
N ILE A 149 -2.75 6.30 1.17
CA ILE A 149 -2.30 7.70 1.17
C ILE A 149 -3.01 8.45 0.05
N VAL A 150 -3.79 9.46 0.43
CA VAL A 150 -4.52 10.35 -0.47
C VAL A 150 -3.73 11.65 -0.60
N TYR A 151 -3.35 11.99 -1.83
CA TYR A 151 -2.51 13.16 -2.13
C TYR A 151 -3.11 14.07 -3.21
N SER A 152 -4.25 13.69 -3.79
CA SER A 152 -4.97 14.49 -4.76
C SER A 152 -6.47 14.47 -4.48
N LEU A 153 -7.15 15.57 -4.84
CA LEU A 153 -8.60 15.60 -4.86
C LEU A 153 -9.11 14.62 -5.92
N LYS A 154 -10.25 13.98 -5.63
CA LYS A 154 -10.86 12.94 -6.48
C LYS A 154 -10.03 11.66 -6.64
N GLN A 155 -8.95 11.49 -5.86
CA GLN A 155 -8.23 10.23 -5.81
C GLN A 155 -9.10 9.14 -5.15
N PRO A 156 -9.32 8.00 -5.81
CA PRO A 156 -10.08 6.90 -5.22
C PRO A 156 -9.29 6.23 -4.10
N PHE A 157 -10.00 5.74 -3.08
CA PHE A 157 -9.45 4.89 -2.02
C PHE A 157 -10.48 3.84 -1.61
N ALA A 158 -10.01 2.67 -1.16
CA ALA A 158 -10.89 1.61 -0.67
C ALA A 158 -11.45 1.96 0.73
N MET A 159 -12.75 1.76 0.91
CA MET A 159 -13.43 1.83 2.19
C MET A 159 -14.16 0.52 2.46
N LEU A 160 -13.97 -0.06 3.65
CA LEU A 160 -14.71 -1.24 4.06
C LEU A 160 -16.09 -0.80 4.59
N ILE A 161 -17.14 -1.12 3.83
CA ILE A 161 -18.53 -0.75 4.15
C ILE A 161 -19.00 -1.36 5.48
N GLY A 162 -18.33 -2.39 6.03
CA GLY A 162 -18.65 -2.97 7.35
C GLY A 162 -17.98 -2.28 8.54
N LYS A 163 -17.16 -1.24 8.35
CA LYS A 163 -16.48 -0.52 9.44
C LYS A 163 -17.02 0.90 9.57
N GLY A 164 -17.46 1.27 10.77
CA GLY A 164 -17.96 2.62 11.09
C GLY A 164 -16.91 3.73 10.96
N LEU A 165 -15.63 3.37 10.92
CA LEU A 165 -14.51 4.28 10.74
C LEU A 165 -13.54 3.74 9.69
N THR A 166 -13.08 4.64 8.82
CA THR A 166 -11.98 4.39 7.89
C THR A 166 -10.84 5.34 8.21
N ARG A 167 -9.63 4.82 8.35
CA ARG A 167 -8.42 5.62 8.54
C ARG A 167 -7.70 5.71 7.21
N ILE A 168 -7.34 6.92 6.82
CA ILE A 168 -6.49 7.20 5.68
C ILE A 168 -5.34 8.11 6.10
N TRP A 169 -4.32 8.20 5.26
CA TRP A 169 -3.33 9.25 5.34
C TRP A 169 -3.63 10.29 4.28
N VAL A 170 -3.49 11.56 4.63
CA VAL A 170 -3.53 12.67 3.67
C VAL A 170 -2.14 13.27 3.60
N ALA A 171 -1.63 13.43 2.38
CA ALA A 171 -0.26 13.87 2.14
C ALA A 171 -0.20 14.99 1.11
N ASP A 172 0.65 15.97 1.35
CA ASP A 172 1.18 16.86 0.33
C ASP A 172 2.71 16.85 0.39
N LYS A 173 3.38 17.75 -0.35
CA LYS A 173 4.85 17.84 -0.39
C LYS A 173 5.48 18.28 0.95
N LYS A 174 4.68 18.72 1.93
CA LYS A 174 5.12 19.34 3.19
C LYS A 174 4.66 18.59 4.43
N LYS A 175 3.56 17.85 4.35
CA LYS A 175 2.93 17.22 5.50
C LYS A 175 2.29 15.89 5.13
N LEU A 176 2.39 14.95 6.06
CA LEU A 176 1.66 13.69 6.08
C LEU A 176 0.87 13.64 7.38
N ALA A 177 -0.44 13.42 7.30
CA ALA A 177 -1.32 13.43 8.47
C ALA A 177 -2.36 12.29 8.43
N PRO A 178 -2.66 11.65 9.56
CA PRO A 178 -3.74 10.69 9.62
C PRO A 178 -5.10 11.41 9.63
N VAL A 179 -6.07 10.90 8.88
CA VAL A 179 -7.45 11.38 8.86
C VAL A 179 -8.38 10.21 9.12
N GLN A 180 -9.39 10.44 9.95
CA GLN A 180 -10.46 9.49 10.22
C GLN A 180 -11.73 9.93 9.51
N LEU A 181 -12.25 9.06 8.66
CA LEU A 181 -13.51 9.23 7.97
C LEU A 181 -14.57 8.36 8.66
N ARG A 182 -15.69 8.97 9.05
CA ARG A 182 -16.85 8.25 9.57
C ARG A 182 -17.67 7.70 8.43
N ASN A 183 -18.01 6.42 8.50
CA ASN A 183 -18.91 5.79 7.56
C ASN A 183 -20.35 5.88 8.08
N ASP A 184 -21.00 7.01 7.81
CA ASP A 184 -22.37 7.27 8.29
C ASP A 184 -23.44 6.47 7.54
N ILE A 185 -23.08 5.76 6.45
CA ILE A 185 -23.99 4.87 5.71
C ILE A 185 -24.42 3.68 6.59
N ILE A 186 -23.60 3.26 7.55
CA ILE A 186 -23.88 2.12 8.44
C ILE A 186 -24.71 2.54 9.68
N ARG A 187 -24.91 3.84 9.95
CA ARG A 187 -25.62 4.29 11.16
C ARG A 187 -27.01 3.69 11.37
N PRO A 188 -27.85 3.43 10.35
CA PRO A 188 -29.15 2.81 10.58
C PRO A 188 -29.08 1.29 10.84
N LEU A 189 -27.94 0.64 10.59
CA LEU A 189 -27.83 -0.83 10.58
C LEU A 189 -27.27 -1.43 11.88
N ILE A 190 -26.69 -0.60 12.75
CA ILE A 190 -26.36 -1.00 14.13
C ILE A 190 -27.59 -0.69 14.98
N ARG A 191 -28.39 -1.71 15.31
CA ARG A 191 -29.52 -1.56 16.25
C ARG A 191 -29.01 -0.94 17.55
N LYS A 192 -29.79 -0.02 18.11
CA LYS A 192 -29.53 0.65 19.40
C LYS A 192 -29.50 -0.33 20.59
N ASP A 193 -29.84 -1.59 20.40
CA ASP A 193 -30.06 -2.57 21.46
C ASP A 193 -28.76 -3.07 22.15
N THR A 194 -27.59 -2.53 21.81
CA THR A 194 -26.31 -2.81 22.51
C THR A 194 -25.71 -1.63 23.26
N LEU A 195 -26.47 -0.54 23.47
CA LEU A 195 -26.09 0.54 24.37
C LEU A 195 -27.13 0.70 25.47
N GLU A 196 -26.85 0.12 26.63
CA GLU A 196 -27.46 0.44 27.93
C GLU A 196 -26.34 1.05 28.83
N PRO A 197 -26.67 1.89 29.83
CA PRO A 197 -26.30 3.30 29.81
C PRO A 197 -25.40 3.69 31.00
N GLU A 198 -24.54 4.70 30.81
CA GLU A 198 -23.94 5.40 31.93
C GLU A 198 -24.93 6.42 32.53
N GLU A 199 -24.88 6.50 33.87
CA GLU A 199 -25.36 7.57 34.74
C GLU A 199 -26.86 7.68 35.06
N VAL A 200 -27.30 6.87 36.04
CA VAL A 200 -28.23 7.35 37.07
C VAL A 200 -27.65 6.98 38.44
N HIS A 201 -26.86 7.87 39.04
CA HIS A 201 -26.84 8.11 40.49
C HIS A 201 -26.06 9.39 40.82
N ALA A 202 -26.76 10.53 40.72
CA ALA A 202 -26.44 11.71 41.51
C ALA A 202 -27.69 12.13 42.28
N LYS A 203 -27.51 12.21 43.61
CA LYS A 203 -28.38 12.82 44.65
C LYS A 203 -29.40 11.94 45.39
N ARG A 204 -28.99 11.49 46.57
CA ARG A 204 -29.69 11.49 47.88
C ARG A 204 -28.67 10.95 48.90
N MET A 205 -28.37 11.49 50.08
CA MET A 205 -28.76 12.68 50.84
C MET A 205 -27.59 13.02 51.78
N SER A 206 -27.47 14.30 52.12
CA SER A 206 -26.90 14.73 53.40
C SER A 206 -27.88 14.39 54.54
N SER A 207 -27.42 13.73 55.61
CA SER A 207 -27.67 14.10 57.03
C SER A 207 -27.37 12.96 58.02
N SER A 208 -26.54 13.28 59.04
CA SER A 208 -26.52 12.75 60.43
C SER A 208 -25.95 11.33 60.64
N PHE A 209 -25.05 11.00 61.58
CA PHE A 209 -24.47 11.64 62.77
C PHE A 209 -22.97 11.33 62.84
#